data_AF-A0AAW9DWY3-F1
#
_entry.id   AF-A0AAW9DWY3-F1
#
_cell.length_a   1.000
_cell.length_b   1.000
_cell.length_c   1.000
_cell.angle_alpha   90.00
_cell.angle_beta   90.00
_cell.angle_gamma   90.00
#
_symmetry.space_group_name_H-M   'P 1'
#
loop_
_entity.id
_entity.type
_entity.pdbx_description
1 polymer ?
#
loop_
_entity_poly.entity_id
_entity_poly.type
_entity_poly.pdbx_seq_one_letter_code
_entity_poly.pdbx_strand_id
1 'polypeptide(L)'
;MNARHDAEGHEAAGNEAMGNEATGNEARIAEVRATLDRVTDPELDESVVDLGFITAITVTAPDEVDVAFRLPTYWCAANFSYLMASDMREAVLGLSWVRRAVIHLDDHMYVEAINEGIAQGKDFTEVFPAGDGQDLSAIRRNFALKSFERRQEMLLRHLLAAGHPPETIAAISLAALEALKLDAEGTVLRTRYLERRHWPQDVMTVGEGVSPFAFVTRDGERLMPETLGIYLRHIRRIGLNAEFNGALCRGLLASRYPGTTPAATPDFIGAC
;
A
#
# COMPACT_ATOMS: atom_id res chain seq x y z
N MET A 1 20.09 55.58 36.92
CA MET A 1 18.82 55.46 36.15
C MET A 1 19.18 55.55 34.68
N ASN A 2 18.80 54.67 33.77
CA ASN A 2 18.30 53.31 33.82
C ASN A 2 18.55 52.78 32.38
N ALA A 3 19.40 51.78 32.22
CA ALA A 3 19.53 51.03 30.96
C ALA A 3 18.80 49.71 31.17
N ARG A 4 17.73 49.46 30.39
CA ARG A 4 17.00 48.19 30.22
C ARG A 4 15.67 48.49 29.52
N HIS A 5 15.62 48.27 28.21
CA HIS A 5 14.46 47.94 27.38
C HIS A 5 15.05 47.84 25.96
N ASP A 6 14.83 46.74 25.26
CA ASP A 6 15.08 46.50 23.80
C ASP A 6 15.51 45.03 23.49
N ALA A 7 15.56 44.13 24.49
CA ALA A 7 15.87 42.72 24.26
C ALA A 7 14.65 41.80 24.06
N GLU A 8 13.45 42.21 24.48
CA GLU A 8 12.28 41.29 24.57
C GLU A 8 11.51 41.10 23.24
N GLY A 9 11.74 41.95 22.23
CA GLY A 9 10.99 41.92 20.96
C GLY A 9 11.54 40.96 19.89
N HIS A 10 12.80 40.56 19.97
CA HIS A 10 13.43 39.70 18.95
C HIS A 10 13.28 38.20 19.27
N GLU A 11 13.17 37.86 20.55
CA GLU A 11 13.07 36.47 21.03
C GLU A 11 11.66 35.88 20.83
N ALA A 12 10.61 36.72 20.96
CA ALA A 12 9.22 36.30 20.72
C ALA A 12 8.94 35.96 19.25
N ALA A 13 9.40 36.79 18.31
CA ALA A 13 9.19 36.58 16.87
C ALA A 13 9.94 35.34 16.34
N GLY A 14 11.13 35.05 16.87
CA GLY A 14 11.88 33.84 16.54
C GLY A 14 11.21 32.55 17.04
N ASN A 15 10.57 32.60 18.21
CA ASN A 15 9.89 31.45 18.79
C ASN A 15 8.55 31.13 18.09
N GLU A 16 7.82 32.15 17.64
CA GLU A 16 6.58 31.99 16.86
C GLU A 16 6.84 31.45 15.44
N ALA A 17 7.88 31.92 14.75
CA ALA A 17 8.26 31.43 13.42
C ALA A 17 8.73 29.97 13.47
N MET A 18 9.57 29.62 14.45
CA MET A 18 10.05 28.25 14.66
C MET A 18 8.93 27.30 15.09
N GLY A 19 7.96 27.79 15.88
CA GLY A 19 6.74 27.05 16.22
C GLY A 19 5.85 26.77 15.02
N ASN A 20 5.66 27.75 14.13
CA ASN A 20 4.84 27.61 12.92
C ASN A 20 5.47 26.65 11.89
N GLU A 21 6.79 26.72 11.70
CA GLU A 21 7.54 25.79 10.86
C GLU A 21 7.50 24.35 11.39
N ALA A 22 7.61 24.16 12.71
CA ALA A 22 7.49 22.84 13.33
C ALA A 22 6.09 22.23 13.11
N THR A 23 5.02 23.00 13.33
CA THR A 23 3.64 22.54 13.03
C THR A 23 3.40 22.30 11.54
N GLY A 24 4.01 23.11 10.67
CA GLY A 24 3.93 22.92 9.21
C GLY A 24 4.62 21.63 8.76
N ASN A 25 5.77 21.32 9.35
CA ASN A 25 6.50 20.07 9.09
C ASN A 25 5.77 18.85 9.65
N GLU A 26 5.15 18.94 10.82
CA GLU A 26 4.35 17.84 11.38
C GLU A 26 3.16 17.49 10.48
N ALA A 27 2.44 18.51 9.97
CA ALA A 27 1.35 18.30 9.02
C ALA A 27 1.83 17.65 7.72
N ARG A 28 2.97 18.11 7.17
CA ARG A 28 3.60 17.52 5.98
C ARG A 28 4.05 16.08 6.19
N ILE A 29 4.64 15.76 7.35
CA ILE A 29 5.03 14.39 7.72
C ILE A 29 3.80 13.49 7.80
N ALA A 30 2.70 13.97 8.39
CA ALA A 30 1.45 13.22 8.46
C ALA A 30 0.86 12.95 7.06
N GLU A 31 0.92 13.92 6.15
CA GLU A 31 0.49 13.77 4.76
C GLU A 31 1.36 12.76 3.98
N VAL A 32 2.68 12.81 4.15
CA VAL A 32 3.61 11.81 3.59
C VAL A 32 3.29 10.42 4.14
N ARG A 33 3.07 10.29 5.45
CA ARG A 33 2.70 9.01 6.06
C ARG A 33 1.39 8.45 5.51
N ALA A 34 0.36 9.29 5.37
CA ALA A 34 -0.93 8.89 4.80
C ALA A 34 -0.81 8.49 3.32
N THR A 35 0.14 9.07 2.60
CA THR A 35 0.46 8.70 1.22
C THR A 35 1.18 7.35 1.16
N LEU A 36 2.18 7.13 2.01
CA LEU A 36 2.90 5.87 2.12
C LEU A 36 2.01 4.72 2.59
N ASP A 37 0.96 5.00 3.36
CA ASP A 37 0.00 4.00 3.82
C ASP A 37 -0.77 3.34 2.66
N ARG A 38 -0.83 3.99 1.50
CA ARG A 38 -1.43 3.43 0.27
C ARG A 38 -0.46 2.56 -0.53
N VAL A 39 0.83 2.61 -0.20
CA VAL A 39 1.84 1.74 -0.81
C VAL A 39 1.80 0.40 -0.09
N THR A 40 1.58 -0.66 -0.84
CA THR A 40 1.44 -2.00 -0.28
C THR A 40 2.62 -2.88 -0.65
N ASP A 41 3.00 -3.78 0.25
CA ASP A 41 3.85 -4.92 -0.13
C ASP A 41 3.14 -5.72 -1.25
N PRO A 42 3.79 -5.94 -2.41
CA PRO A 42 3.15 -6.59 -3.56
C PRO A 42 2.65 -8.00 -3.27
N GLU A 43 3.32 -8.74 -2.39
CA GLU A 43 3.00 -10.12 -2.05
C GLU A 43 1.89 -10.20 -1.01
N LEU A 44 1.92 -9.31 -0.01
CA LEU A 44 1.01 -9.33 1.14
C LEU A 44 -0.27 -8.52 0.90
N ASP A 45 -0.23 -7.53 -0.01
CA ASP A 45 -1.31 -6.54 -0.21
C ASP A 45 -1.67 -5.82 1.11
N GLU A 46 -0.65 -5.56 1.94
CA GLU A 46 -0.71 -4.83 3.22
C GLU A 46 0.15 -3.57 3.15
N SER A 47 -0.26 -2.51 3.84
CA SER A 47 0.43 -1.22 3.86
C SER A 47 1.86 -1.35 4.38
N VAL A 48 2.83 -0.68 3.73
CA VAL A 48 4.21 -0.61 4.24
C VAL A 48 4.30 0.14 5.58
N VAL A 49 3.31 0.98 5.89
CA VAL A 49 3.19 1.64 7.20
C VAL A 49 2.68 0.65 8.24
N ASP A 50 1.60 -0.07 7.97
CA ASP A 50 1.02 -1.07 8.88
C ASP A 50 2.01 -2.21 9.19
N LEU A 51 2.77 -2.63 8.17
CA LEU A 51 3.84 -3.62 8.30
C LEU A 51 5.03 -3.13 9.14
N GLY A 52 5.08 -1.84 9.47
CA GLY A 52 6.16 -1.25 10.27
C GLY A 52 7.49 -1.14 9.52
N PHE A 53 7.44 -1.08 8.18
CA PHE A 53 8.62 -0.94 7.33
C PHE A 53 9.15 0.49 7.35
N ILE A 54 8.29 1.50 7.44
CA ILE A 54 8.72 2.90 7.49
C ILE A 54 9.39 3.21 8.84
N THR A 55 10.68 3.54 8.82
CA THR A 55 11.48 3.81 10.02
C THR A 55 11.60 5.30 10.32
N ALA A 56 11.67 6.14 9.29
CA ALA A 56 11.71 7.60 9.44
C ALA A 56 11.09 8.33 8.25
N ILE A 57 10.51 9.49 8.51
CA ILE A 57 10.08 10.47 7.52
C ILE A 57 10.63 11.82 7.97
N THR A 58 11.45 12.46 7.13
CA THR A 58 12.05 13.76 7.43
C THR A 58 11.74 14.74 6.30
N VAL A 59 11.44 15.99 6.66
CA VAL A 59 11.31 17.11 5.72
C VAL A 59 12.51 18.03 5.96
N THR A 60 13.51 17.99 5.08
CA THR A 60 14.87 18.53 5.34
C THR A 60 15.13 19.91 4.76
N ALA A 61 14.50 20.24 3.64
CA ALA A 61 14.52 21.54 2.97
C ALA A 61 13.08 21.92 2.58
N PRO A 62 12.78 23.17 2.19
CA PRO A 62 11.46 23.45 1.62
C PRO A 62 11.23 22.49 0.47
N ASP A 63 10.25 21.61 0.68
CA ASP A 63 9.71 20.71 -0.32
C ASP A 63 10.59 19.49 -0.67
N GLU A 64 11.50 19.08 0.21
CA GLU A 64 12.26 17.82 0.10
C GLU A 64 11.87 16.83 1.19
N VAL A 65 11.68 15.57 0.79
CA VAL A 65 11.24 14.48 1.69
C VAL A 65 12.25 13.33 1.63
N ASP A 66 12.72 12.93 2.81
CA ASP A 66 13.55 11.75 3.00
C ASP A 66 12.73 10.69 3.76
N VAL A 67 12.59 9.51 3.17
CA VAL A 67 11.90 8.35 3.76
C VAL A 67 12.91 7.23 3.94
N ALA A 68 13.07 6.76 5.18
CA ALA A 68 13.82 5.55 5.49
C ALA A 68 12.86 4.38 5.72
N PHE A 69 13.22 3.21 5.21
CA PHE A 69 12.46 1.99 5.44
C PHE A 69 13.38 0.77 5.58
N ARG A 70 12.83 -0.28 6.18
CA ARG A 70 13.52 -1.54 6.47
C ARG A 70 12.68 -2.73 6.04
N LEU A 71 13.33 -3.90 5.99
CA LEU A 71 12.71 -5.16 5.62
C LEU A 71 12.95 -6.25 6.68
N PRO A 72 12.05 -7.24 6.78
CA PRO A 72 12.13 -8.28 7.80
C PRO A 72 13.41 -9.12 7.75
N THR A 73 13.94 -9.37 6.55
CA THR A 73 15.16 -10.17 6.35
C THR A 73 16.16 -9.47 5.44
N TYR A 74 17.44 -9.84 5.58
CA TYR A 74 18.54 -9.31 4.79
C TYR A 74 18.46 -9.73 3.30
N TRP A 75 17.77 -10.84 3.03
CA TRP A 75 17.64 -11.48 1.71
C TRP A 75 16.21 -11.45 1.17
N CYS A 76 15.41 -10.44 1.55
CA CYS A 76 14.14 -10.19 0.86
C CYS A 76 14.36 -10.12 -0.66
N ALA A 77 13.35 -10.49 -1.44
CA ALA A 77 13.52 -10.58 -2.88
C ALA A 77 13.81 -9.19 -3.47
N ALA A 78 14.91 -9.05 -4.23
CA ALA A 78 15.38 -7.76 -4.74
C ALA A 78 14.32 -7.03 -5.58
N ASN A 79 13.57 -7.78 -6.38
CA ASN A 79 12.45 -7.26 -7.16
C ASN A 79 11.34 -6.66 -6.27
N PHE A 80 10.97 -7.31 -5.16
CA PHE A 80 9.92 -6.80 -4.26
C PHE A 80 10.40 -5.58 -3.49
N SER A 81 11.63 -5.63 -2.97
CA SER A 81 12.28 -4.50 -2.31
C SER A 81 12.35 -3.28 -3.24
N TYR A 82 12.71 -3.48 -4.50
CA TYR A 82 12.79 -2.41 -5.50
C TYR A 82 11.40 -1.86 -5.89
N LEU A 83 10.41 -2.74 -6.08
CA LEU A 83 9.02 -2.35 -6.37
C LEU A 83 8.47 -1.44 -5.27
N MET A 84 8.59 -1.85 -4.01
CA MET A 84 8.13 -1.04 -2.88
C MET A 84 8.87 0.31 -2.82
N ALA A 85 10.19 0.32 -2.99
CA ALA A 85 10.97 1.56 -2.97
C ALA A 85 10.58 2.53 -4.11
N SER A 86 10.35 2.00 -5.31
CA SER A 86 9.87 2.75 -6.46
C SER A 86 8.48 3.34 -6.20
N ASP A 87 7.56 2.52 -5.67
CA ASP A 87 6.18 2.94 -5.38
C ASP A 87 6.12 4.00 -4.29
N MET A 88 6.95 3.87 -3.25
CA MET A 88 7.12 4.91 -2.23
C MET A 88 7.63 6.22 -2.84
N ARG A 89 8.63 6.16 -3.73
CA ARG A 89 9.18 7.35 -4.39
C ARG A 89 8.13 8.04 -5.25
N GLU A 90 7.42 7.28 -6.08
CA GLU A 90 6.35 7.80 -6.94
C GLU A 90 5.21 8.40 -6.14
N ALA A 91 4.75 7.73 -5.08
CA ALA A 91 3.68 8.20 -4.22
C ALA A 91 4.05 9.54 -3.55
N VAL A 92 5.25 9.63 -2.99
CA VAL A 92 5.74 10.86 -2.32
C VAL A 92 5.95 12.00 -3.31
N LEU A 93 6.49 11.73 -4.51
CA LEU A 93 6.60 12.74 -5.58
C LEU A 93 5.25 13.20 -6.13
N GLY A 94 4.17 12.42 -5.93
CA GLY A 94 2.81 12.79 -6.31
C GLY A 94 2.19 13.89 -5.44
N LEU A 95 2.78 14.20 -4.28
CA LEU A 95 2.34 15.30 -3.43
C LEU A 95 2.67 16.65 -4.09
N SER A 96 1.69 17.55 -4.19
CA SER A 96 1.81 18.79 -4.97
C SER A 96 2.90 19.74 -4.48
N TRP A 97 3.30 19.61 -3.21
CA TRP A 97 4.34 20.43 -2.61
C TRP A 97 5.71 19.74 -2.64
N VAL A 98 5.84 18.47 -3.00
CA VAL A 98 7.14 17.77 -2.98
C VAL A 98 7.90 18.01 -4.28
N ARG A 99 9.12 18.55 -4.20
CA ARG A 99 10.03 18.73 -5.34
C ARG A 99 11.03 17.58 -5.48
N ARG A 100 11.41 16.95 -4.36
CA ARG A 100 12.39 15.86 -4.34
C ARG A 100 12.01 14.85 -3.25
N ALA A 101 12.08 13.57 -3.62
CA ALA A 101 11.89 12.45 -2.70
C ALA A 101 13.12 11.55 -2.73
N VAL A 102 13.66 11.24 -1.56
CA VAL A 102 14.75 10.29 -1.36
C VAL A 102 14.20 9.13 -0.56
N ILE A 103 14.28 7.92 -1.11
CA ILE A 103 13.88 6.69 -0.45
C ILE A 103 15.14 5.90 -0.11
N HIS A 104 15.32 5.58 1.17
CA HIS A 104 16.49 4.89 1.70
C HIS A 104 16.08 3.55 2.30
N LEU A 105 16.55 2.45 1.70
CA LEU A 105 16.50 1.13 2.32
C LEU A 105 17.65 0.98 3.31
N ASP A 106 17.35 0.57 4.54
CA ASP A 106 18.32 0.51 5.63
C ASP A 106 19.33 -0.65 5.51
N ASP A 107 18.88 -1.91 5.54
CA ASP A 107 19.78 -3.08 5.61
C ASP A 107 19.27 -4.25 4.74
N HIS A 108 19.99 -4.53 3.66
CA HIS A 108 19.65 -5.52 2.64
C HIS A 108 20.87 -5.95 1.82
N MET A 109 20.88 -7.18 1.28
CA MET A 109 22.01 -7.73 0.51
C MET A 109 22.35 -7.00 -0.80
N TYR A 110 21.41 -6.20 -1.29
CA TYR A 110 21.56 -5.38 -2.50
C TYR A 110 21.28 -3.90 -2.21
N VAL A 111 21.49 -3.45 -0.96
CA VAL A 111 21.07 -2.12 -0.51
C VAL A 111 21.69 -0.99 -1.36
N GLU A 112 22.96 -1.09 -1.72
CA GLU A 112 23.63 -0.08 -2.53
C GLU A 112 23.02 0.02 -3.93
N ALA A 113 22.83 -1.13 -4.58
CA ALA A 113 22.26 -1.19 -5.92
C ALA A 113 20.80 -0.69 -5.95
N ILE A 114 19.99 -1.09 -4.96
CA ILE A 114 18.59 -0.65 -4.84
C ILE A 114 18.55 0.88 -4.61
N ASN A 115 19.25 1.38 -3.60
CA ASN A 115 19.21 2.81 -3.27
C ASN A 115 19.75 3.68 -4.42
N GLU A 116 20.82 3.26 -5.09
CA GLU A 116 21.35 3.97 -6.26
C GLU A 116 20.35 3.97 -7.42
N GLY A 117 19.75 2.81 -7.73
CA GLY A 117 18.75 2.69 -8.79
C GLY A 117 17.54 3.59 -8.57
N ILE A 118 17.00 3.59 -7.35
CA ILE A 118 15.85 4.43 -6.97
C ILE A 118 16.20 5.92 -6.99
N ALA A 119 17.38 6.30 -6.51
CA ALA A 119 17.83 7.69 -6.54
C ALA A 119 17.95 8.23 -7.98
N GLN A 120 18.38 7.37 -8.92
CA GLN A 120 18.55 7.70 -10.33
C GLN A 120 17.26 7.53 -11.16
N GLY A 121 16.20 6.95 -10.58
CA GLY A 121 14.96 6.64 -11.30
C GLY A 121 15.15 5.58 -12.40
N LYS A 122 16.09 4.66 -12.21
CA LYS A 122 16.37 3.57 -13.16
C LYS A 122 15.28 2.49 -13.12
N ASP A 123 15.11 1.80 -14.23
CA ASP A 123 14.35 0.55 -14.24
C ASP A 123 15.14 -0.57 -13.55
N PHE A 124 14.43 -1.53 -12.96
CA PHE A 124 15.05 -2.66 -12.26
C PHE A 124 15.98 -3.49 -13.13
N THR A 125 15.65 -3.65 -14.42
CA THR A 125 16.49 -4.38 -15.38
C THR A 125 17.81 -3.65 -15.68
N GLU A 126 17.86 -2.32 -15.51
CA GLU A 126 19.10 -1.55 -15.60
C GLU A 126 19.98 -1.74 -14.34
N VAL A 127 19.36 -1.93 -13.18
CA VAL A 127 20.05 -2.15 -11.90
C VAL A 127 20.54 -3.60 -11.76
N PHE A 128 19.73 -4.57 -12.22
CA PHE A 128 20.00 -6.00 -12.12
C PHE A 128 19.96 -6.68 -13.51
N PRO A 129 20.95 -6.41 -14.40
CA PRO A 129 20.94 -6.91 -15.78
C PRO A 129 21.26 -8.40 -15.91
N ALA A 130 21.92 -8.99 -14.91
CA ALA A 130 22.41 -10.39 -14.94
C ALA A 130 21.55 -11.36 -14.10
N GLY A 131 20.59 -10.85 -13.33
CA GLY A 131 19.57 -11.69 -12.70
C GLY A 131 18.54 -12.10 -13.75
N ASP A 132 17.94 -13.28 -13.60
CA ASP A 132 16.86 -13.78 -14.48
C ASP A 132 15.86 -12.64 -14.72
N GLY A 133 15.95 -11.97 -15.88
CA GLY A 133 15.35 -10.68 -16.16
C GLY A 133 13.86 -10.67 -15.86
N GLN A 134 13.53 -10.33 -14.62
CA GLN A 134 12.19 -10.38 -14.09
C GLN A 134 11.51 -9.11 -14.55
N ASP A 135 10.66 -9.24 -15.57
CA ASP A 135 9.83 -8.14 -16.06
C ASP A 135 8.95 -7.64 -14.90
N LEU A 136 9.38 -6.52 -14.30
CA LEU A 136 8.65 -5.91 -13.19
C LEU A 136 7.23 -5.54 -13.59
N SER A 137 6.96 -5.23 -14.86
CA SER A 137 5.60 -4.93 -15.31
C SER A 137 4.71 -6.18 -15.24
N ALA A 138 5.21 -7.35 -15.68
CA ALA A 138 4.51 -8.63 -15.54
C ALA A 138 4.34 -9.04 -14.07
N ILE A 139 5.31 -8.74 -13.21
CA ILE A 139 5.24 -9.02 -11.77
C ILE A 139 4.21 -8.12 -11.09
N ARG A 140 4.26 -6.81 -11.37
CA ARG A 140 3.25 -5.83 -10.92
C ARG A 140 1.86 -6.28 -11.33
N ARG A 141 1.69 -6.73 -12.57
CA ARG A 141 0.43 -7.28 -13.09
C ARG A 141 -0.04 -8.49 -12.29
N ASN A 142 0.84 -9.47 -12.07
CA ASN A 142 0.47 -10.69 -11.36
C ASN A 142 0.06 -10.41 -9.90
N PHE A 143 0.80 -9.56 -9.19
CA PHE A 143 0.44 -9.15 -7.84
C PHE A 143 -0.83 -8.31 -7.79
N ALA A 144 -1.03 -7.46 -8.80
CA ALA A 144 -2.27 -6.73 -8.96
C ALA A 144 -3.50 -7.63 -9.06
N LEU A 145 -3.44 -8.67 -9.89
CA LEU A 145 -4.52 -9.63 -10.03
C LEU A 145 -4.76 -10.40 -8.72
N LYS A 146 -3.69 -10.81 -8.02
CA LYS A 146 -3.81 -11.48 -6.71
C LYS A 146 -4.46 -10.58 -5.66
N SER A 147 -4.04 -9.31 -5.59
CA SER A 147 -4.60 -8.29 -4.70
C SER A 147 -6.09 -8.06 -5.01
N PHE A 148 -6.45 -7.94 -6.30
CA PHE A 148 -7.84 -7.86 -6.74
C PHE A 148 -8.65 -9.08 -6.26
N GLU A 149 -8.20 -10.30 -6.56
CA GLU A 149 -8.88 -11.53 -6.19
C GLU A 149 -9.04 -11.67 -4.67
N ARG A 150 -8.02 -11.31 -3.88
CA ARG A 150 -8.07 -11.37 -2.42
C ARG A 150 -9.10 -10.39 -1.85
N ARG A 151 -9.06 -9.13 -2.27
CA ARG A 151 -10.01 -8.10 -1.81
C ARG A 151 -11.43 -8.44 -2.25
N GLN A 152 -11.58 -9.01 -3.44
CA GLN A 152 -12.86 -9.52 -3.93
C GLN A 152 -13.39 -10.67 -3.07
N GLU A 153 -12.54 -11.63 -2.73
CA GLU A 153 -12.88 -12.78 -1.89
C GLU A 153 -13.47 -12.36 -0.55
N MET A 154 -12.79 -11.44 0.13
CA MET A 154 -13.21 -10.92 1.43
C MET A 154 -14.58 -10.23 1.36
N LEU A 155 -14.77 -9.35 0.37
CA LEU A 155 -16.04 -8.64 0.19
C LEU A 155 -17.18 -9.60 -0.19
N LEU A 156 -16.94 -10.54 -1.10
CA LEU A 156 -17.93 -11.55 -1.49
C LEU A 156 -18.35 -12.42 -0.30
N ARG A 157 -17.40 -12.83 0.55
CA ARG A 157 -17.70 -13.56 1.79
C ARG A 157 -18.55 -12.74 2.74
N HIS A 158 -18.18 -11.49 2.95
CA HIS A 158 -18.92 -10.58 3.81
C HIS A 158 -20.37 -10.41 3.32
N LEU A 159 -20.58 -10.19 2.02
CA LEU A 159 -21.92 -10.08 1.44
C LEU A 159 -22.74 -11.38 1.59
N LEU A 160 -22.13 -12.54 1.36
CA LEU A 160 -22.79 -13.83 1.56
C LEU A 160 -23.17 -14.05 3.04
N ALA A 161 -22.28 -13.69 3.97
CA ALA A 161 -22.53 -13.80 5.41
C ALA A 161 -23.65 -12.84 5.86
N ALA A 162 -23.74 -11.66 5.25
CA ALA A 162 -24.83 -10.70 5.44
C ALA A 162 -26.16 -11.13 4.77
N GLY A 163 -26.19 -12.29 4.10
CA GLY A 163 -27.41 -12.88 3.54
C GLY A 163 -27.74 -12.46 2.10
N HIS A 164 -26.81 -11.79 1.39
CA HIS A 164 -27.01 -11.51 -0.03
C HIS A 164 -26.93 -12.81 -0.86
N PRO A 165 -27.97 -13.16 -1.64
CA PRO A 165 -27.95 -14.40 -2.40
C PRO A 165 -27.01 -14.29 -3.63
N PRO A 166 -26.41 -15.41 -4.09
CA PRO A 166 -25.48 -15.42 -5.23
C PRO A 166 -26.00 -14.71 -6.49
N GLU A 167 -27.30 -14.82 -6.77
CA GLU A 167 -27.95 -14.19 -7.91
C GLU A 167 -27.93 -12.66 -7.83
N THR A 168 -28.12 -12.10 -6.63
CA THR A 168 -28.01 -10.66 -6.39
C THR A 168 -26.56 -10.20 -6.50
N ILE A 169 -25.62 -10.95 -5.91
CA ILE A 169 -24.18 -10.63 -5.95
C ILE A 169 -23.67 -10.64 -7.39
N ALA A 170 -24.01 -11.66 -8.18
CA ALA A 170 -23.57 -11.79 -9.58
C ALA A 170 -24.22 -10.78 -10.54
N ALA A 171 -25.25 -10.06 -10.09
CA ALA A 171 -25.98 -9.06 -10.88
C ALA A 171 -25.69 -7.62 -10.46
N ILE A 172 -25.03 -7.39 -9.32
CA ILE A 172 -24.78 -6.04 -8.82
C ILE A 172 -23.84 -5.29 -9.77
N SER A 173 -24.21 -4.06 -10.12
CA SER A 173 -23.34 -3.17 -10.91
C SER A 173 -22.34 -2.46 -10.01
N LEU A 174 -21.28 -1.91 -10.60
CA LEU A 174 -20.27 -1.17 -9.84
C LEU A 174 -20.89 0.02 -9.07
N ALA A 175 -21.74 0.81 -9.74
CA ALA A 175 -22.46 1.92 -9.12
C ALA A 175 -23.42 1.46 -8.01
N ALA A 176 -24.06 0.30 -8.18
CA ALA A 176 -24.91 -0.26 -7.13
C ALA A 176 -24.09 -0.75 -5.92
N LEU A 177 -22.90 -1.30 -6.14
CA LEU A 177 -21.98 -1.67 -5.06
C LEU A 177 -21.48 -0.45 -4.28
N GLU A 178 -21.11 0.63 -4.97
CA GLU A 178 -20.72 1.91 -4.35
C GLU A 178 -21.83 2.48 -3.45
N ALA A 179 -23.08 2.39 -3.89
CA ALA A 179 -24.23 2.86 -3.13
C ALA A 179 -24.75 1.85 -2.09
N LEU A 180 -24.23 0.62 -2.07
CA LEU A 180 -24.73 -0.44 -1.19
C LEU A 180 -24.48 -0.07 0.27
N LYS A 181 -25.53 -0.13 1.09
CA LYS A 181 -25.41 0.07 2.54
C LYS A 181 -24.81 -1.18 3.16
N LEU A 182 -23.66 -1.03 3.78
CA LEU A 182 -22.92 -2.06 4.49
C LEU A 182 -22.69 -1.60 5.92
N ASP A 183 -22.35 -2.54 6.80
CA ASP A 183 -21.83 -2.19 8.11
C ASP A 183 -20.43 -1.56 8.01
N ALA A 184 -19.80 -1.28 9.16
CA ALA A 184 -18.48 -0.65 9.19
C ALA A 184 -17.42 -1.53 8.49
N GLU A 185 -17.46 -2.84 8.69
CA GLU A 185 -16.51 -3.78 8.09
C GLU A 185 -16.69 -3.85 6.57
N GLY A 186 -17.93 -4.08 6.12
CA GLY A 186 -18.26 -4.14 4.70
C GLY A 186 -17.95 -2.83 3.97
N THR A 187 -18.09 -1.68 4.64
CA THR A 187 -17.69 -0.37 4.10
C THR A 187 -16.18 -0.32 3.83
N VAL A 188 -15.34 -0.81 4.76
CA VAL A 188 -13.89 -0.91 4.58
C VAL A 188 -13.54 -1.88 3.45
N LEU A 189 -14.15 -3.08 3.44
CA LEU A 189 -13.93 -4.09 2.40
C LEU A 189 -14.30 -3.58 1.01
N ARG A 190 -15.44 -2.88 0.89
CA ARG A 190 -15.87 -2.25 -0.36
C ARG A 190 -14.86 -1.21 -0.84
N THR A 191 -14.43 -0.30 0.01
CA THR A 191 -13.46 0.74 -0.35
C THR A 191 -12.17 0.09 -0.87
N ARG A 192 -11.61 -0.87 -0.13
CA ARG A 192 -10.40 -1.59 -0.55
C ARG A 192 -10.59 -2.32 -1.88
N TYR A 193 -11.72 -2.99 -2.07
CA TYR A 193 -12.02 -3.67 -3.33
C TYR A 193 -12.05 -2.70 -4.52
N LEU A 194 -12.75 -1.56 -4.38
CA LEU A 194 -12.91 -0.57 -5.44
C LEU A 194 -11.57 0.07 -5.86
N GLU A 195 -10.63 0.28 -4.92
CA GLU A 195 -9.26 0.73 -5.24
C GLU A 195 -8.55 -0.18 -6.25
N ARG A 196 -8.85 -1.47 -6.23
CA ARG A 196 -8.21 -2.47 -7.10
C ARG A 196 -9.07 -2.88 -8.29
N ARG A 197 -10.38 -2.61 -8.24
CA ARG A 197 -11.34 -3.07 -9.25
C ARG A 197 -11.07 -2.56 -10.66
N HIS A 198 -10.42 -1.42 -10.80
CA HIS A 198 -10.09 -0.82 -12.09
C HIS A 198 -8.71 -1.22 -12.62
N TRP A 199 -8.02 -2.13 -11.95
CA TRP A 199 -6.63 -2.47 -12.24
C TRP A 199 -6.40 -3.99 -12.28
N PRO A 200 -5.61 -4.51 -13.24
CA PRO A 200 -4.98 -3.82 -14.37
C PRO A 200 -6.01 -3.40 -15.43
N GLN A 201 -5.88 -2.18 -15.97
CA GLN A 201 -6.84 -1.61 -16.91
C GLN A 201 -7.06 -2.47 -18.16
N ASP A 202 -6.03 -3.17 -18.61
CA ASP A 202 -6.04 -4.01 -19.81
C ASP A 202 -6.70 -5.38 -19.59
N VAL A 203 -6.97 -5.79 -18.35
CA VAL A 203 -7.73 -7.02 -18.03
C VAL A 203 -9.15 -6.73 -17.60
N MET A 204 -9.36 -5.58 -16.96
CA MET A 204 -10.69 -5.18 -16.47
C MET A 204 -11.59 -4.60 -17.58
N THR A 205 -11.06 -4.46 -18.80
CA THR A 205 -11.80 -4.18 -20.03
C THR A 205 -12.13 -5.48 -20.77
N VAL A 206 -13.43 -5.79 -20.91
CA VAL A 206 -13.91 -6.88 -21.77
C VAL A 206 -14.51 -6.25 -23.02
N GLY A 207 -13.85 -6.43 -24.18
CA GLY A 207 -14.27 -5.79 -25.42
C GLY A 207 -14.03 -4.27 -25.39
N GLU A 208 -15.01 -3.46 -25.81
CA GLU A 208 -14.88 -1.99 -25.93
C GLU A 208 -15.05 -1.23 -24.59
N GLY A 209 -15.14 -1.90 -23.43
CA GLY A 209 -15.32 -1.21 -22.15
C GLY A 209 -15.10 -2.03 -20.88
N VAL A 210 -15.19 -1.36 -19.74
CA VAL A 210 -15.12 -1.97 -18.40
C VAL A 210 -16.39 -2.79 -18.16
N SER A 211 -16.26 -4.02 -17.64
CA SER A 211 -17.42 -4.85 -17.29
C SER A 211 -18.38 -4.10 -16.36
N PRO A 212 -19.70 -4.06 -16.67
CA PRO A 212 -20.68 -3.32 -15.88
C PRO A 212 -20.98 -3.97 -14.52
N PHE A 213 -20.56 -5.23 -14.35
CA PHE A 213 -20.74 -5.99 -13.11
C PHE A 213 -19.69 -5.60 -12.09
N ALA A 214 -20.10 -5.46 -10.83
CA ALA A 214 -19.17 -5.15 -9.77
C ALA A 214 -18.16 -6.28 -9.63
N PHE A 215 -18.60 -7.53 -9.58
CA PHE A 215 -17.74 -8.70 -9.38
C PHE A 215 -17.48 -9.46 -10.69
N VAL A 216 -16.20 -9.76 -10.93
CA VAL A 216 -15.73 -10.40 -12.17
C VAL A 216 -14.60 -11.39 -11.90
N THR A 217 -14.36 -12.33 -12.81
CA THR A 217 -13.16 -13.15 -12.78
C THR A 217 -11.91 -12.29 -12.99
N ARG A 218 -10.73 -12.88 -12.77
CA ARG A 218 -9.46 -12.24 -13.09
C ARG A 218 -9.33 -11.82 -14.55
N ASP A 219 -10.10 -12.44 -15.46
CA ASP A 219 -10.11 -12.14 -16.90
C ASP A 219 -11.24 -11.15 -17.27
N GLY A 220 -11.89 -10.54 -16.27
CA GLY A 220 -12.97 -9.57 -16.46
C GLY A 220 -14.35 -10.20 -16.74
N GLU A 221 -14.45 -11.52 -16.77
CA GLU A 221 -15.68 -12.23 -17.10
C GLU A 221 -16.71 -12.16 -15.97
N ARG A 222 -17.99 -12.21 -16.34
CA ARG A 222 -19.09 -12.22 -15.37
C ARG A 222 -19.04 -13.49 -14.51
N LEU A 223 -19.17 -13.33 -13.20
CA LEU A 223 -19.37 -14.45 -12.29
C LEU A 223 -20.77 -15.05 -12.46
N MET A 224 -20.87 -16.37 -12.50
CA MET A 224 -22.16 -17.08 -12.57
C MET A 224 -22.63 -17.46 -11.16
N PRO A 225 -23.91 -17.24 -10.80
CA PRO A 225 -24.43 -17.59 -9.47
C PRO A 225 -24.15 -19.05 -9.08
N GLU A 226 -24.27 -19.97 -10.04
CA GLU A 226 -24.15 -21.41 -9.83
C GLU A 226 -22.71 -21.83 -9.53
N THR A 227 -21.72 -21.06 -10.01
CA THR A 227 -20.29 -21.36 -9.85
C THR A 227 -19.60 -20.46 -8.82
N LEU A 228 -20.30 -19.48 -8.24
CA LEU A 228 -19.74 -18.52 -7.26
C LEU A 228 -19.02 -19.22 -6.10
N GLY A 229 -19.59 -20.29 -5.57
CA GLY A 229 -18.96 -21.07 -4.50
C GLY A 229 -17.66 -21.77 -4.92
N ILE A 230 -17.57 -22.24 -6.18
CA ILE A 230 -16.35 -22.83 -6.73
C ILE A 230 -15.29 -21.74 -6.91
N TYR A 231 -15.69 -20.61 -7.48
CA TYR A 231 -14.84 -19.45 -7.68
C TYR A 231 -14.21 -18.98 -6.36
N LEU A 232 -15.02 -18.79 -5.30
CA LEU A 232 -14.55 -18.39 -3.98
C LEU A 232 -13.52 -19.35 -3.38
N ARG A 233 -13.72 -20.67 -3.53
CA ARG A 233 -12.74 -21.66 -3.05
C ARG A 233 -11.41 -21.57 -3.79
N HIS A 234 -11.43 -21.21 -5.07
CA HIS A 234 -10.23 -21.04 -5.87
C HIS A 234 -9.42 -19.84 -5.37
N ILE A 235 -10.05 -18.66 -5.30
CA ILE A 235 -9.36 -17.42 -4.93
C ILE A 235 -8.96 -17.37 -3.44
N ARG A 236 -9.67 -18.08 -2.55
CA ARG A 236 -9.27 -18.23 -1.13
C ARG A 236 -7.86 -18.78 -0.96
N ARG A 237 -7.43 -19.72 -1.82
CA ARG A 237 -6.10 -20.33 -1.72
C ARG A 237 -4.98 -19.31 -1.93
N ILE A 238 -5.25 -18.27 -2.71
CA ILE A 238 -4.31 -17.18 -2.96
C ILE A 238 -4.16 -16.33 -1.69
N GLY A 239 -5.27 -16.01 -1.02
CA GLY A 239 -5.28 -15.25 0.23
C GLY A 239 -4.54 -15.92 1.39
N LEU A 240 -4.74 -17.24 1.57
CA LEU A 240 -4.09 -18.00 2.67
C LEU A 240 -2.55 -17.94 2.62
N ASN A 241 -1.96 -17.99 1.42
CA ASN A 241 -0.52 -17.89 1.27
C ASN A 241 -0.01 -16.49 1.67
N ALA A 242 -0.73 -15.43 1.28
CA ALA A 242 -0.37 -14.06 1.65
C ALA A 242 -0.51 -13.83 3.16
N GLU A 243 -1.57 -14.35 3.80
CA GLU A 243 -1.75 -14.25 5.26
C GLU A 243 -0.62 -14.94 6.03
N PHE A 244 -0.24 -16.15 5.61
CA PHE A 244 0.88 -16.88 6.21
C PHE A 244 2.21 -16.13 6.03
N ASN A 245 2.49 -15.65 4.82
CA ASN A 245 3.69 -14.89 4.53
C ASN A 245 3.70 -13.57 5.32
N GLY A 246 2.55 -12.92 5.51
CA GLY A 246 2.42 -11.71 6.31
C GLY A 246 2.70 -11.96 7.80
N ALA A 247 2.17 -13.05 8.35
CA ALA A 247 2.47 -13.44 9.73
C ALA A 247 3.96 -13.75 9.94
N LEU A 248 4.58 -14.48 9.01
CA LEU A 248 6.02 -14.76 9.02
C LEU A 248 6.85 -13.47 8.90
N CYS A 249 6.47 -12.59 7.98
CA CYS A 249 7.09 -11.30 7.71
C CYS A 249 7.12 -10.42 8.98
N ARG A 250 5.96 -10.25 9.64
CA ARG A 250 5.85 -9.53 10.92
C ARG A 250 6.68 -10.19 12.03
N GLY A 251 6.67 -11.53 12.12
CA GLY A 251 7.46 -12.27 13.12
C GLY A 251 8.97 -12.08 12.95
N LEU A 252 9.46 -12.16 11.71
CA LEU A 252 10.88 -11.94 11.38
C LEU A 252 11.29 -10.49 11.66
N LEU A 253 10.44 -9.52 11.29
CA LEU A 253 10.70 -8.11 11.55
C LEU A 253 10.78 -7.83 13.05
N ALA A 254 9.85 -8.33 13.84
CA ALA A 254 9.85 -8.16 15.30
C ALA A 254 11.07 -8.82 15.96
N SER A 255 11.52 -9.98 15.45
CA SER A 255 12.74 -10.64 15.93
C SER A 255 14.01 -9.86 15.58
N ARG A 256 14.05 -9.25 14.39
CA ARG A 256 15.22 -8.48 13.93
C ARG A 256 15.29 -7.09 14.55
N TYR A 257 14.13 -6.48 14.83
CA TYR A 257 14.02 -5.12 15.36
C TYR A 257 13.09 -5.05 16.58
N PRO A 258 13.60 -5.36 17.79
CA PRO A 258 12.84 -5.27 19.03
C PRO A 258 12.27 -3.86 19.26
N GLY A 259 11.02 -3.76 19.72
CA GLY A 259 10.32 -2.48 19.90
C GLY A 259 9.50 -2.03 18.70
N THR A 260 9.49 -2.80 17.62
CA THR A 260 8.55 -2.63 16.51
C THR A 260 7.22 -3.26 16.86
N THR A 261 6.16 -2.47 16.96
CA THR A 261 4.79 -2.98 16.98
C THR A 261 4.17 -2.68 15.61
N PRO A 262 4.07 -3.68 14.71
CA PRO A 262 3.21 -3.54 13.53
C PRO A 262 1.80 -3.15 13.98
N ALA A 263 1.07 -2.41 13.14
CA ALA A 263 -0.35 -2.16 13.43
C ALA A 263 -1.04 -3.52 13.66
N ALA A 264 -1.91 -3.59 14.68
CA ALA A 264 -2.61 -4.82 15.00
C ALA A 264 -3.36 -5.31 13.75
N THR A 265 -3.20 -6.59 13.42
CA THR A 265 -4.03 -7.23 12.39
C THR A 265 -5.49 -7.04 12.79
N PRO A 266 -6.39 -6.58 11.89
CA PRO A 266 -7.80 -6.81 12.12
C PRO A 266 -7.98 -8.32 12.29
N ASP A 267 -8.63 -8.75 13.37
CA ASP A 267 -8.93 -10.15 13.64
C ASP A 267 -9.85 -10.69 12.54
N PHE A 268 -9.28 -11.14 11.42
CA PHE A 268 -10.00 -11.81 10.34
C PHE A 268 -10.19 -13.32 10.62
N ILE A 269 -9.88 -13.77 11.84
CA ILE A 269 -10.23 -15.11 12.29
C ILE A 269 -11.72 -15.11 12.62
N GLY A 270 -12.54 -15.31 11.58
CA GLY A 270 -13.89 -15.82 11.73
C GLY A 270 -13.81 -17.15 12.49
N ALA A 271 -14.13 -17.10 13.77
CA ALA A 271 -14.25 -18.28 14.60
C ALA A 271 -15.38 -19.17 14.07
N CYS A 272 -14.99 -20.39 13.70
CA CYS A 272 -15.79 -21.62 13.54
C CYS A 272 -16.83 -21.66 12.41
#